data_AF-A0AAJ7UHC9-F1
#
_entry.id   AF-A0AAJ7UHC9-F1
#
_cell.length_a   1.000
_cell.length_b   1.000
_cell.length_c   1.000
_cell.angle_alpha   90.00
_cell.angle_beta   90.00
_cell.angle_gamma   90.00
#
_symmetry.space_group_name_H-M   'P 1'
#
loop_
_entity.id
_entity.type
_entity.pdbx_description
1 polymer ?
#
loop_
_entity_poly.entity_id
_entity_poly.type
_entity_poly.pdbx_seq_one_letter_code
_entity_poly.pdbx_strand_id
1 'polypeptide(L)'
;MTPWTAMLRLFLMMLFPQQLSSAGECGDGFYKTPQGVCCELCRAGMYKMSDCIANGRAAMCESCPKGTFMDRDNQEKVCSWCSSCGPGEEAAVNCSVAQDTVCRCAEGLKRDDDLGICVPQELQTPGNSTSVVLAAVLIFVLTALVLLIVYFNMKQKGLTLKTMVKQSDTTHTNNEHDENLPLVHIMRNEHKVPYGVQRSNESSETMQQIRENKEKLKAWIGADPSAFLEHLNGFKLIPRRVHQAAIIKGGEESVELVLDHFISQGEARCETLWDSLYSVRKQYVQLWKWIQTHGEALRAIRDKESDLKLWIARDPKHLLLQLMSRGRIPNELFTEAKGIRDGVECTELLLNFFKERGNDDCLKLLFALQAVQNEYPGLKEWLGGLDFLRRLSNKSPLVLNKYNDFVLRDKIRFKTRELLVALRDDLTPLLSQLQIRNILTDNSVRAVKEMQARQGSEKATQHMVELVMARGRPRVKQFWEALWDLRESYPDLEYVFEKF
;
A
#
# COMPACT_ATOMS: atom_id res chain seq x y z
N MET A 1 25.56 -72.73 -3.79
CA MET A 1 25.63 -71.46 -4.57
C MET A 1 27.07 -71.26 -4.98
N THR A 2 27.34 -71.24 -6.28
CA THR A 2 28.71 -71.22 -6.83
C THR A 2 29.34 -69.82 -6.69
N PRO A 3 30.65 -69.70 -6.47
CA PRO A 3 31.35 -68.42 -6.27
C PRO A 3 31.14 -67.42 -7.42
N TRP A 4 30.77 -67.92 -8.61
CA TRP A 4 30.41 -67.10 -9.77
C TRP A 4 29.16 -66.25 -9.57
N THR A 5 28.19 -66.73 -8.79
CA THR A 5 26.94 -65.99 -8.53
C THR A 5 27.13 -64.81 -7.58
N ALA A 6 28.13 -64.87 -6.69
CA ALA A 6 28.49 -63.79 -5.79
C ALA A 6 29.25 -62.67 -6.52
N MET A 7 30.15 -63.05 -7.43
CA MET A 7 30.91 -62.10 -8.27
C MET A 7 30.00 -61.32 -9.22
N LEU A 8 28.99 -61.96 -9.81
CA LEU A 8 28.01 -61.30 -10.69
C LEU A 8 27.13 -60.28 -9.93
N ARG A 9 26.77 -60.57 -8.66
CA ARG A 9 26.01 -59.65 -7.81
C ARG A 9 26.84 -58.44 -7.36
N LEU A 10 28.12 -58.64 -7.04
CA LEU A 10 29.06 -57.56 -6.71
C LEU A 10 29.32 -56.65 -7.93
N PHE A 11 29.44 -57.25 -9.13
CA PHE A 11 29.64 -56.49 -10.36
C PHE A 11 28.39 -55.69 -10.77
N LEU A 12 27.18 -56.24 -10.53
CA LEU A 12 25.91 -55.53 -10.74
C LEU A 12 25.68 -54.37 -9.73
N MET A 13 26.20 -54.46 -8.51
CA MET A 13 26.16 -53.35 -7.54
C MET A 13 27.13 -52.20 -7.88
N MET A 14 28.21 -52.48 -8.63
CA MET A 14 29.19 -51.48 -9.06
C MET A 14 28.80 -50.77 -10.37
N LEU A 15 27.84 -51.32 -11.12
CA LEU A 15 27.33 -50.78 -12.40
C LEU A 15 26.07 -49.90 -12.25
N PHE A 16 25.50 -49.82 -11.05
CA PHE A 16 24.52 -48.82 -10.69
C PHE A 16 25.11 -47.98 -9.54
N PRO A 17 25.75 -46.82 -9.82
CA PRO A 17 25.88 -45.83 -8.77
C PRO A 17 24.45 -45.48 -8.36
N GLN A 18 23.99 -46.05 -7.26
CA GLN A 18 22.89 -45.46 -6.53
C GLN A 18 23.35 -44.03 -6.27
N GLN A 19 22.75 -43.07 -6.97
CA GLN A 19 22.77 -41.69 -6.56
C GLN A 19 22.12 -41.68 -5.18
N LEU A 20 22.93 -41.96 -4.16
CA LEU A 20 22.69 -41.47 -2.83
C LEU A 20 22.88 -39.97 -2.98
N SER A 21 21.81 -39.31 -3.45
CA SER A 21 21.70 -37.86 -3.46
C SER A 21 22.00 -37.44 -2.03
N SER A 22 23.22 -36.98 -1.80
CA SER A 22 23.59 -36.38 -0.52
C SER A 22 22.49 -35.39 -0.21
N ALA A 23 21.88 -35.51 0.96
CA ALA A 23 20.86 -34.58 1.41
C ALA A 23 21.52 -33.20 1.55
N GLY A 24 21.59 -32.46 0.44
CA GLY A 24 21.99 -31.07 0.42
C GLY A 24 21.00 -30.31 1.28
N GLU A 25 21.49 -29.63 2.30
CA GLU A 25 20.72 -28.64 3.04
C GLU A 25 20.23 -27.55 2.08
N CYS A 26 19.03 -27.03 2.31
CA CYS A 26 18.53 -25.91 1.54
C CYS A 26 19.29 -24.64 1.96
N GLY A 27 19.61 -23.76 1.01
CA GLY A 27 20.31 -22.50 1.32
C GLY A 27 19.47 -21.51 2.14
N ASP A 28 20.09 -20.44 2.61
CA ASP A 28 19.44 -19.39 3.41
C ASP A 28 18.19 -18.82 2.72
N GLY A 29 17.12 -18.62 3.49
CA GLY A 29 15.82 -18.18 2.98
C GLY A 29 14.92 -19.33 2.47
N PHE A 30 15.40 -20.57 2.49
CA PHE A 30 14.66 -21.77 2.10
C PHE A 30 14.58 -22.77 3.24
N TYR A 31 13.49 -23.56 3.27
CA TYR A 31 13.33 -24.70 4.16
C TYR A 31 13.12 -25.98 3.35
N LYS A 32 13.44 -27.12 3.95
CA LYS A 32 13.29 -28.43 3.32
C LYS A 32 11.98 -29.08 3.72
N THR A 33 11.20 -29.50 2.74
CA THR A 33 9.97 -30.29 2.97
C THR A 33 10.32 -31.73 3.34
N PRO A 34 9.38 -32.50 3.92
CA PRO A 34 9.56 -33.93 4.15
C PRO A 34 9.88 -34.75 2.88
N GLN A 35 9.45 -34.26 1.71
CA GLN A 35 9.73 -34.89 0.41
C GLN A 35 11.11 -34.49 -0.16
N GLY A 36 11.91 -33.73 0.59
CA GLY A 36 13.25 -33.31 0.17
C GLY A 36 13.27 -32.12 -0.79
N VAL A 37 12.16 -31.38 -0.91
CA VAL A 37 12.04 -30.18 -1.76
C VAL A 37 12.42 -28.94 -0.96
N CYS A 38 13.26 -28.07 -1.51
CA CYS A 38 13.60 -26.77 -0.93
C CYS A 38 12.58 -25.72 -1.36
N CYS A 39 11.85 -25.16 -0.39
CA CYS A 39 10.84 -24.13 -0.59
C CYS A 39 11.27 -22.81 0.03
N GLU A 40 10.95 -21.67 -0.58
CA GLU A 40 11.22 -20.37 0.07
C GLU A 40 10.36 -20.23 1.34
N LEU A 41 10.93 -19.62 2.37
CA LEU A 41 10.23 -19.24 3.59
C LEU A 41 9.13 -18.20 3.31
N CYS A 42 8.04 -18.31 4.07
CA CYS A 42 7.03 -17.27 4.16
C CYS A 42 7.64 -16.01 4.76
N ARG A 43 7.18 -14.84 4.29
CA ARG A 43 7.68 -13.55 4.79
C ARG A 43 7.21 -13.31 6.22
N ALA A 44 7.95 -12.48 6.96
CA ALA A 44 7.38 -11.79 8.12
C ALA A 44 6.01 -11.17 7.74
N GLY A 45 5.03 -11.24 8.63
CA GLY A 45 3.64 -10.94 8.32
C GLY A 45 2.79 -12.12 7.87
N MET A 46 3.40 -13.27 7.56
CA MET A 46 2.73 -14.41 6.95
C MET A 46 3.11 -15.73 7.63
N TYR A 47 2.22 -16.72 7.55
CA TYR A 47 2.48 -18.10 7.96
C TYR A 47 2.33 -19.06 6.76
N LYS A 48 2.93 -20.23 6.88
CA LYS A 48 2.86 -21.30 5.89
C LYS A 48 1.53 -22.03 5.95
N MET A 49 0.76 -21.89 4.88
CA MET A 49 -0.46 -22.66 4.66
C MET A 49 -0.13 -24.06 4.11
N SER A 50 0.72 -24.14 3.08
CA SER A 50 1.15 -25.42 2.50
C SER A 50 2.52 -25.32 1.83
N ASP A 51 3.18 -26.47 1.68
CA ASP A 51 4.50 -26.56 1.07
C ASP A 51 4.47 -26.25 -0.44
N CYS A 52 5.60 -25.80 -0.97
CA CYS A 52 5.76 -25.58 -2.41
C CYS A 52 5.81 -26.92 -3.18
N ILE A 53 5.44 -26.87 -4.46
CA ILE A 53 5.32 -28.07 -5.31
C ILE A 53 6.66 -28.43 -5.98
N ALA A 54 7.62 -27.49 -6.05
CA ALA A 54 8.90 -27.70 -6.74
C ALA A 54 10.04 -26.92 -6.08
N ASN A 55 11.28 -27.42 -6.24
CA ASN A 55 12.49 -26.82 -5.70
C ASN A 55 12.64 -25.36 -6.13
N GLY A 56 13.02 -24.50 -5.18
CA GLY A 56 13.27 -23.09 -5.41
C GLY A 56 12.00 -22.24 -5.57
N ARG A 57 10.80 -22.80 -5.34
CA ARG A 57 9.55 -22.04 -5.35
C ARG A 57 9.14 -21.61 -3.94
N ALA A 58 8.40 -20.51 -3.87
CA ALA A 58 7.78 -20.07 -2.63
C ALA A 58 6.72 -21.07 -2.13
N ALA A 59 6.67 -21.26 -0.82
CA ALA A 59 5.57 -21.92 -0.15
C ALA A 59 4.25 -21.15 -0.35
N MET A 60 3.12 -21.84 -0.19
CA MET A 60 1.83 -21.16 -0.15
C MET A 60 1.69 -20.49 1.22
N CYS A 61 1.76 -19.16 1.25
CA CYS A 61 1.75 -18.36 2.47
C CYS A 61 0.49 -17.50 2.56
N GLU A 62 -0.04 -17.36 3.77
CA GLU A 62 -1.16 -16.46 4.09
C GLU A 62 -0.75 -15.46 5.16
N SER A 63 -1.38 -14.28 5.17
CA SER A 63 -1.11 -13.26 6.20
C SER A 63 -1.53 -13.73 7.58
N CYS A 64 -0.81 -13.27 8.61
CA CYS A 64 -1.17 -13.55 9.99
C CYS A 64 -2.58 -13.04 10.33
N PRO A 65 -3.40 -13.84 11.04
CA PRO A 65 -4.71 -13.39 11.50
C PRO A 65 -4.58 -12.25 12.53
N LYS A 66 -5.63 -11.43 12.65
CA LYS A 66 -5.65 -10.29 13.60
C LYS A 66 -5.38 -10.76 15.04
N GLY A 67 -4.57 -10.01 15.77
CA GLY A 67 -4.13 -10.37 17.12
C GLY A 67 -2.95 -11.34 17.13
N THR A 68 -2.38 -11.64 15.96
CA THR A 68 -1.14 -12.41 15.84
C THR A 68 -0.15 -11.72 14.91
N PHE A 69 1.13 -11.99 15.13
CA PHE A 69 2.24 -11.47 14.37
C PHE A 69 3.25 -12.57 14.01
N MET A 70 4.07 -12.28 13.02
CA MET A 70 5.25 -13.06 12.68
C MET A 70 6.34 -12.10 12.23
N ASP A 71 7.35 -11.91 13.05
CA ASP A 71 8.40 -10.89 12.89
C ASP A 71 9.55 -11.33 11.98
N ARG A 72 9.56 -12.59 11.56
CA ARG A 72 10.63 -13.19 10.76
C ARG A 72 10.12 -14.04 9.62
N ASP A 73 11.00 -14.24 8.64
CA ASP A 73 10.78 -15.22 7.59
C ASP A 73 10.72 -16.63 8.21
N ASN A 74 9.70 -17.39 7.85
CA ASN A 74 9.30 -18.57 8.60
C ASN A 74 8.72 -19.68 7.73
N GLN A 75 8.64 -20.88 8.31
CA GLN A 75 7.93 -22.04 7.78
C GLN A 75 6.82 -22.49 8.75
N GLU A 76 6.43 -21.60 9.66
CA GLU A 76 5.50 -21.89 10.74
C GLU A 76 4.09 -21.97 10.20
N LYS A 77 3.29 -22.88 10.76
CA LYS A 77 1.89 -23.05 10.35
C LYS A 77 0.92 -22.14 11.09
N VAL A 78 1.40 -21.39 12.09
CA VAL A 78 0.60 -20.54 12.98
C VAL A 78 1.42 -19.30 13.34
N CYS A 79 0.77 -18.15 13.45
CA CYS A 79 1.41 -16.91 13.90
C CYS A 79 1.41 -16.79 15.44
N SER A 80 2.36 -16.02 15.97
CA SER A 80 2.49 -15.75 17.41
C SER A 80 1.44 -14.75 17.87
N TRP A 81 0.90 -14.89 19.08
CA TRP A 81 -0.06 -13.91 19.61
C TRP A 81 0.62 -12.59 19.95
N CYS A 82 -0.06 -11.49 19.66
CA CYS A 82 0.40 -10.16 20.07
C CYS A 82 0.43 -10.05 21.60
N SER A 83 1.52 -9.49 22.12
CA SER A 83 1.68 -9.12 23.51
C SER A 83 0.73 -7.97 23.87
N SER A 84 0.32 -7.92 25.14
CA SER A 84 -0.46 -6.82 25.71
C SER A 84 0.41 -6.02 26.67
N CYS A 85 0.27 -4.69 26.68
CA CYS A 85 1.03 -3.84 27.58
C CYS A 85 0.54 -3.97 29.03
N GLY A 86 1.49 -3.91 29.96
CA GLY A 86 1.22 -4.07 31.38
C GLY A 86 0.57 -2.83 32.01
N PRO A 87 0.21 -2.90 33.31
CA PRO A 87 -0.34 -1.76 34.04
C PRO A 87 0.63 -0.56 34.04
N GLY A 88 0.14 0.62 33.63
CA GLY A 88 0.96 1.84 33.55
C GLY A 88 1.77 1.97 32.25
N GLU A 89 1.64 1.02 31.33
CA GLU A 89 2.20 1.08 29.99
C GLU A 89 1.13 1.36 28.94
N GLU A 90 1.55 1.99 27.85
CA GLU A 90 0.78 2.17 26.64
C GLU A 90 1.53 1.60 25.44
N ALA A 91 0.79 1.23 24.39
CA ALA A 91 1.39 0.75 23.16
C ALA A 91 2.11 1.92 22.45
N ALA A 92 3.44 1.88 22.46
CA ALA A 92 4.27 2.77 21.66
C ALA A 92 4.12 2.44 20.17
N VAL A 93 4.08 1.15 19.87
CA VAL A 93 3.81 0.60 18.53
C VAL A 93 2.74 -0.46 18.70
N ASN A 94 1.63 -0.28 17.97
CA ASN A 94 0.56 -1.27 17.96
C ASN A 94 1.00 -2.53 17.23
N CYS A 95 0.50 -3.70 17.66
CA CYS A 95 0.77 -4.94 16.98
C CYS A 95 0.33 -4.87 15.51
N SER A 96 1.19 -5.37 14.62
CA SER A 96 0.88 -5.57 13.21
C SER A 96 1.05 -7.05 12.86
N VAL A 97 0.67 -7.44 11.64
CA VAL A 97 0.90 -8.82 11.19
C VAL A 97 2.38 -9.21 11.23
N ALA A 98 3.30 -8.26 11.13
CA ALA A 98 4.74 -8.48 11.04
C ALA A 98 5.53 -7.99 12.27
N GLN A 99 4.87 -7.51 13.32
CA GLN A 99 5.54 -6.94 14.48
C GLN A 99 4.67 -7.06 15.73
N ASP A 100 5.27 -7.48 16.83
CA ASP A 100 4.58 -7.52 18.13
C ASP A 100 4.26 -6.10 18.65
N THR A 101 3.36 -6.02 19.62
CA THR A 101 3.14 -4.80 20.40
C THR A 101 4.42 -4.40 21.12
N VAL A 102 4.84 -3.14 20.96
CA VAL A 102 5.94 -2.55 21.74
C VAL A 102 5.37 -1.60 22.77
N CYS A 103 5.66 -1.85 24.04
CA CYS A 103 5.10 -1.10 25.17
C CYS A 103 6.07 -0.04 25.67
N ARG A 104 5.54 1.13 26.05
CA ARG A 104 6.27 2.20 26.75
C ARG A 104 5.49 2.61 27.99
N CYS A 105 6.19 3.18 28.97
CA CYS A 105 5.50 3.80 30.11
C CYS A 105 4.66 4.99 29.64
N ALA A 106 3.47 5.15 30.19
CA ALA A 106 2.61 6.30 29.89
C ALA A 106 3.27 7.62 30.34
N GLU A 107 2.82 8.74 29.77
CA GLU A 107 3.41 10.06 30.06
C GLU A 107 3.50 10.35 31.57
N GLY A 108 4.68 10.80 32.03
CA GLY A 108 4.97 11.08 33.44
C GLY A 108 5.46 9.89 34.26
N LEU A 109 5.54 8.68 33.67
CA LEU A 109 6.11 7.49 34.28
C LEU A 109 7.45 7.13 33.61
N LYS A 110 8.41 6.60 34.38
CA LYS A 110 9.66 6.03 33.87
C LYS A 110 9.73 4.55 34.24
N ARG A 111 10.33 3.74 33.36
CA ARG A 111 10.62 2.33 33.66
C ARG A 111 11.69 2.28 34.73
N ASP A 112 11.39 1.64 35.85
CA ASP A 112 12.36 1.34 36.90
C ASP A 112 13.21 0.14 36.46
N ASP A 113 14.52 0.31 36.41
CA ASP A 113 15.45 -0.71 35.87
C ASP A 113 15.56 -1.94 36.79
N ASP A 114 15.26 -1.80 38.09
CA ASP A 114 15.35 -2.89 39.07
C ASP A 114 14.03 -3.69 39.18
N LEU A 115 12.89 -3.01 39.11
CA LEU A 115 11.56 -3.60 39.27
C LEU A 115 10.86 -3.93 37.95
N GLY A 116 11.32 -3.37 36.82
CA GLY A 116 10.73 -3.61 35.50
C GLY A 116 9.33 -3.03 35.27
N ILE A 117 8.84 -2.19 36.20
CA ILE A 117 7.52 -1.56 36.20
C ILE A 117 7.62 -0.05 35.95
N CYS A 118 6.53 0.57 35.52
CA CYS A 118 6.45 2.02 35.32
C CYS A 118 6.14 2.73 36.63
N VAL A 119 7.06 3.60 37.08
CA VAL A 119 6.93 4.39 38.31
C VAL A 119 6.83 5.89 37.99
N PRO A 120 6.10 6.69 38.79
CA PRO A 120 6.06 8.14 38.63
C PRO A 120 7.47 8.72 38.62
N GLN A 121 7.70 9.68 37.74
CA GLN A 121 8.93 10.45 37.74
C GLN A 121 9.01 11.25 39.05
N GLU A 122 9.64 10.68 40.08
CA GLU A 122 10.01 11.39 41.30
C GLU A 122 10.74 12.68 40.90
N LEU A 123 10.30 13.80 41.47
CA LEU A 123 10.97 15.09 41.37
C LEU A 123 12.41 14.86 41.87
N GLN A 124 13.35 14.66 40.95
CA GLN A 124 14.76 14.61 41.30
C GLN A 124 15.13 15.98 41.83
N THR A 125 15.16 16.07 43.16
CA THR A 125 15.94 17.08 43.87
C THR A 125 17.34 17.07 43.23
N PRO A 126 17.89 18.23 42.83
CA PRO A 126 19.21 18.25 42.25
C PRO A 126 20.22 17.87 43.34
N GLY A 127 20.67 16.62 43.31
CA GLY A 127 21.85 16.18 44.02
C GLY A 127 23.04 17.01 43.55
N ASN A 128 23.50 17.90 44.42
CA ASN A 128 24.60 18.85 44.31
C ASN A 128 25.84 18.35 43.51
N SER A 129 25.77 18.41 42.18
CA SER A 129 26.93 18.23 41.29
C SER A 129 27.40 19.54 40.65
N THR A 130 26.67 20.64 40.88
CA THR A 130 27.00 21.97 40.34
C THR A 130 28.11 22.69 41.10
N SER A 131 28.45 22.25 42.32
CA SER A 131 29.49 22.90 43.15
C SER A 131 30.91 22.62 42.65
N VAL A 132 31.18 21.44 42.10
CA VAL A 132 32.54 21.05 41.66
C VAL A 132 32.95 21.78 40.38
N VAL A 133 32.01 21.97 39.44
CA VAL A 133 32.29 22.66 38.16
C VAL A 133 32.49 24.16 38.39
N LEU A 134 31.67 24.79 39.24
CA LEU A 134 31.82 26.21 39.58
C LEU A 134 33.12 26.47 40.34
N ALA A 135 33.51 25.59 41.27
CA ALA A 135 34.79 25.69 41.96
C ALA A 135 35.98 25.52 41.01
N ALA A 136 35.91 24.56 40.08
CA ALA A 136 36.97 24.37 39.08
C ALA A 136 37.12 25.57 38.13
N VAL A 137 36.00 26.17 37.69
CA VAL A 137 36.01 27.38 36.86
C VAL A 137 36.54 28.58 37.63
N LEU A 138 36.17 28.75 38.90
CA LEU A 138 36.71 29.82 39.76
C LEU A 138 38.22 29.66 39.97
N ILE A 139 38.70 28.44 40.21
CA ILE A 139 40.14 28.16 40.34
C ILE A 139 40.86 28.47 39.02
N PHE A 140 40.29 28.09 37.88
CA PHE A 140 40.88 28.37 36.57
C PHE A 140 40.94 29.88 36.27
N VAL A 141 39.90 30.64 36.62
CA VAL A 141 39.87 32.10 36.45
C VAL A 141 40.86 32.78 37.40
N LEU A 142 40.93 32.35 38.66
CA LEU A 142 41.88 32.89 39.64
C LEU A 142 43.34 32.61 39.25
N THR A 143 43.63 31.42 38.74
CA THR A 143 44.97 31.07 38.24
C THR A 143 45.35 31.88 37.00
N ALA A 144 44.41 32.07 36.06
CA ALA A 144 44.63 32.94 34.90
C ALA A 144 44.87 34.40 35.29
N LEU A 145 44.14 34.93 36.28
CA LEU A 145 44.35 36.29 36.80
C LEU A 145 45.72 36.46 37.46
N VAL A 146 46.17 35.47 38.24
CA VAL A 146 47.52 35.49 38.84
C VAL A 146 48.60 35.48 37.75
N LEU A 147 48.45 34.64 36.71
CA LEU A 147 49.38 34.60 35.58
C LEU A 147 49.40 35.93 34.80
N LEU A 148 48.25 36.58 34.62
CA LEU A 148 48.16 37.92 34.02
C LEU A 148 48.85 38.98 34.86
N ILE A 149 48.69 38.94 36.20
CA ILE A 149 49.37 39.86 37.12
C ILE A 149 50.88 39.62 37.07
N VAL A 150 51.35 38.37 37.07
CA VAL A 150 52.77 38.02 36.93
C VAL A 150 53.31 38.50 35.58
N TYR A 151 52.57 38.28 34.49
CA TYR A 151 52.92 38.78 33.16
C TYR A 151 53.03 40.30 33.13
N PHE A 152 52.08 41.03 33.73
CA PHE A 152 52.15 42.49 33.83
C PHE A 152 53.34 42.97 34.68
N ASN A 153 53.63 42.28 35.79
CA ASN A 153 54.80 42.57 36.62
C ASN A 153 56.13 42.26 35.90
N MET A 154 56.16 41.22 35.07
CA MET A 154 57.29 40.89 34.19
C MET A 154 57.45 41.92 33.07
N LYS A 155 56.33 42.40 32.50
CA LYS A 155 56.32 43.44 31.46
C LYS A 155 56.73 44.82 32.00
N GLN A 156 56.39 45.15 33.24
CA GLN A 156 56.89 46.37 33.91
C GLN A 156 58.40 46.34 34.16
N LYS A 157 59.01 45.14 34.29
CA LYS A 157 60.46 44.96 34.46
C LYS A 157 61.25 44.82 33.15
N GLY A 158 60.58 44.88 31.99
CA GLY A 158 61.19 44.68 30.67
C GLY A 158 61.16 45.89 29.73
N LEU A 159 60.89 47.10 30.24
CA LEU A 159 60.74 48.31 29.41
C LEU A 159 61.93 49.27 29.55
N THR A 160 63.13 48.83 29.16
CA THR A 160 64.25 49.76 28.88
C THR A 160 65.21 49.21 27.81
N LEU A 161 64.78 49.10 26.54
CA LEU A 161 65.65 49.46 25.42
C LEU A 161 64.89 49.63 24.08
N LYS A 162 64.63 50.90 23.74
CA LYS A 162 64.76 51.60 22.45
C LYS A 162 64.21 50.91 21.17
N THR A 163 63.10 51.39 20.60
CA THR A 163 62.96 52.50 19.62
C THR A 163 63.80 52.37 18.36
N MET A 164 63.17 52.24 17.17
CA MET A 164 63.05 53.35 16.20
C MET A 164 62.16 52.98 14.99
N VAL A 165 61.46 54.01 14.54
CA VAL A 165 60.64 54.19 13.34
C VAL A 165 61.49 54.12 12.07
N LYS A 166 60.94 53.61 10.94
CA LYS A 166 60.77 54.32 9.63
C LYS A 166 60.47 53.37 8.45
N GLN A 167 59.26 53.52 7.91
CA GLN A 167 58.83 53.65 6.49
C GLN A 167 59.81 53.31 5.34
N SER A 168 59.36 52.55 4.32
CA SER A 168 59.34 52.94 2.88
C SER A 168 59.01 51.74 1.95
N ASP A 169 58.45 52.10 0.79
CA ASP A 169 57.82 51.33 -0.30
C ASP A 169 58.69 50.38 -1.16
N THR A 170 57.98 49.52 -1.93
CA THR A 170 58.30 48.95 -3.28
C THR A 170 59.56 48.05 -3.40
N THR A 171 59.70 46.99 -4.21
CA THR A 171 59.07 46.50 -5.45
C THR A 171 59.58 45.06 -5.73
N HIS A 172 58.81 44.29 -6.50
CA HIS A 172 59.20 43.22 -7.47
C HIS A 172 60.23 42.12 -7.15
N THR A 173 59.83 40.86 -7.34
CA THR A 173 60.21 39.91 -8.44
C THR A 173 59.81 38.49 -7.99
N ASN A 174 58.81 37.84 -8.59
CA ASN A 174 58.78 37.09 -9.86
C ASN A 174 59.03 35.57 -9.68
N ASN A 175 58.02 34.80 -10.12
CA ASN A 175 58.03 33.57 -10.93
C ASN A 175 57.01 32.54 -10.40
N GLU A 176 55.89 32.29 -11.11
CA GLU A 176 55.72 31.40 -12.30
C GLU A 176 55.88 29.92 -11.92
N HIS A 177 55.04 28.94 -12.31
CA HIS A 177 53.99 28.72 -13.32
C HIS A 177 52.99 27.69 -12.72
N ASP A 178 51.70 27.51 -13.03
CA ASP A 178 50.82 27.59 -14.23
C ASP A 178 50.40 26.21 -14.80
N GLU A 179 49.15 26.18 -15.29
CA GLU A 179 48.48 25.31 -16.27
C GLU A 179 47.52 24.14 -15.87
N ASN A 180 46.21 24.48 -15.86
CA ASN A 180 45.12 24.14 -16.81
C ASN A 180 44.71 22.67 -17.23
N LEU A 181 43.39 22.39 -17.08
CA LEU A 181 42.31 21.81 -17.97
C LEU A 181 42.69 20.99 -19.24
N PRO A 182 41.89 20.02 -19.83
CA PRO A 182 40.43 20.14 -20.00
C PRO A 182 39.50 18.89 -20.22
N LEU A 183 38.21 19.23 -20.43
CA LEU A 183 37.06 18.48 -20.97
C LEU A 183 37.32 17.63 -22.23
N VAL A 184 36.54 16.54 -22.41
CA VAL A 184 36.25 15.92 -23.73
C VAL A 184 34.77 15.51 -23.87
N HIS A 185 34.17 15.94 -24.98
CA HIS A 185 32.90 15.54 -25.60
C HIS A 185 33.13 14.38 -26.60
N ILE A 186 32.25 13.36 -26.68
CA ILE A 186 31.99 12.52 -27.89
C ILE A 186 30.52 12.04 -27.80
N MET A 187 29.58 12.63 -28.55
CA MET A 187 29.05 12.30 -29.89
C MET A 187 28.20 11.02 -30.00
N ARG A 188 26.99 11.27 -30.51
CA ARG A 188 25.87 10.42 -30.97
C ARG A 188 26.31 9.39 -32.00
N ASN A 189 25.66 8.21 -32.03
CA ASN A 189 25.42 7.51 -33.29
C ASN A 189 24.11 6.72 -33.28
N GLU A 190 23.28 7.02 -34.29
CA GLU A 190 22.05 6.33 -34.65
C GLU A 190 22.38 5.06 -35.44
N HIS A 191 21.63 3.98 -35.20
CA HIS A 191 21.43 2.92 -36.19
C HIS A 191 19.94 2.56 -36.19
N LYS A 192 19.33 2.64 -37.38
CA LYS A 192 17.93 2.36 -37.64
C LYS A 192 17.80 1.24 -38.68
N VAL A 193 16.61 0.61 -38.67
CA VAL A 193 15.86 -0.04 -39.79
C VAL A 193 15.79 -1.61 -39.73
N PRO A 194 14.68 -2.30 -40.10
CA PRO A 194 13.28 -1.89 -40.45
C PRO A 194 12.10 -2.67 -39.77
N TYR A 195 10.88 -2.07 -39.85
CA TYR A 195 9.49 -2.61 -39.97
C TYR A 195 9.03 -3.83 -39.13
N GLY A 196 7.83 -3.91 -38.52
CA GLY A 196 6.60 -3.10 -38.42
C GLY A 196 5.73 -3.74 -37.31
N VAL A 197 4.95 -3.01 -36.53
CA VAL A 197 3.53 -2.69 -36.72
C VAL A 197 3.25 -1.43 -35.89
N GLN A 198 2.61 -0.44 -36.51
CA GLN A 198 2.25 0.83 -35.87
C GLN A 198 1.26 0.58 -34.72
N ARG A 199 1.71 0.79 -33.49
CA ARG A 199 0.85 1.10 -32.34
C ARG A 199 0.85 2.64 -32.24
N SER A 200 -0.34 3.23 -32.25
CA SER A 200 -0.56 4.68 -32.24
C SER A 200 0.30 5.40 -31.18
N ASN A 201 0.80 6.57 -31.56
CA ASN A 201 1.56 7.52 -30.73
C ASN A 201 0.75 8.03 -29.53
N GLU A 202 0.66 7.24 -28.46
CA GLU A 202 0.36 7.73 -27.12
C GLU A 202 1.54 7.34 -26.23
N SER A 203 2.39 8.30 -25.92
CA SER A 203 3.39 8.12 -24.89
C SER A 203 2.67 7.97 -23.54
N SER A 204 2.36 6.74 -23.14
CA SER A 204 2.51 6.28 -21.75
C SER A 204 2.00 7.27 -20.69
N GLU A 205 0.69 7.58 -20.72
CA GLU A 205 0.08 8.68 -19.99
C GLU A 205 0.24 8.58 -18.46
N THR A 206 0.28 7.37 -17.91
CA THR A 206 0.30 7.13 -16.46
C THR A 206 1.67 7.44 -15.86
N MET A 207 2.74 6.95 -16.49
CA MET A 207 4.10 7.25 -16.04
C MET A 207 4.40 8.75 -16.09
N GLN A 208 3.93 9.44 -17.12
CA GLN A 208 4.13 10.89 -17.22
C GLN A 208 3.47 11.61 -16.04
N GLN A 209 2.23 11.26 -15.68
CA GLN A 209 1.54 11.86 -14.54
C GLN A 209 2.22 11.59 -13.20
N ILE A 210 2.73 10.36 -13.02
CA ILE A 210 3.48 9.99 -11.80
C ILE A 210 4.79 10.76 -11.73
N ARG A 211 5.52 10.93 -12.85
CA ARG A 211 6.78 11.69 -12.90
C ARG A 211 6.56 13.17 -12.57
N GLU A 212 5.58 13.80 -13.21
CA GLU A 212 5.28 15.23 -13.03
C GLU A 212 4.80 15.55 -11.60
N ASN A 213 4.20 14.58 -10.91
CA ASN A 213 3.70 14.75 -9.54
C ASN A 213 4.53 13.99 -8.50
N LYS A 214 5.73 13.49 -8.83
CA LYS A 214 6.57 12.67 -7.94
C LYS A 214 6.80 13.35 -6.58
N GLU A 215 7.21 14.62 -6.59
CA GLU A 215 7.46 15.38 -5.36
C GLU A 215 6.20 15.56 -4.49
N LYS A 216 5.04 15.74 -5.13
CA LYS A 216 3.77 15.83 -4.41
C LYS A 216 3.37 14.49 -3.80
N LEU A 217 3.48 13.40 -4.56
CA LEU A 217 3.20 12.04 -4.07
C LEU A 217 4.10 11.69 -2.89
N LYS A 218 5.39 12.04 -2.99
CA LYS A 218 6.37 11.91 -1.92
C LYS A 218 5.91 12.64 -0.65
N ALA A 219 5.56 13.92 -0.76
CA ALA A 219 5.11 14.71 0.38
C ALA A 219 3.78 14.22 0.98
N TRP A 220 2.82 13.80 0.14
CA TRP A 220 1.49 13.38 0.61
C TRP A 220 1.50 12.05 1.34
N ILE A 221 2.30 11.10 0.85
CA ILE A 221 2.36 9.74 1.38
C ILE A 221 3.45 9.64 2.44
N GLY A 222 4.54 10.40 2.30
CA GLY A 222 5.72 10.35 3.17
C GLY A 222 5.45 10.80 4.60
N ALA A 223 4.34 11.48 4.89
CA ALA A 223 3.92 11.76 6.26
C ALA A 223 3.65 10.47 7.06
N ASP A 224 3.09 9.45 6.40
CA ASP A 224 2.92 8.09 6.94
C ASP A 224 2.85 7.08 5.78
N PRO A 225 3.98 6.45 5.41
CA PRO A 225 4.02 5.52 4.29
C PRO A 225 3.42 4.14 4.63
N SER A 226 3.01 3.88 5.87
CA SER A 226 2.69 2.54 6.37
C SER A 226 1.63 1.85 5.53
N ALA A 227 0.50 2.52 5.29
CA ALA A 227 -0.62 1.90 4.58
C ALA A 227 -0.33 1.69 3.09
N PHE A 228 0.46 2.57 2.47
CA PHE A 228 0.97 2.39 1.12
C PHE A 228 1.95 1.21 1.02
N LEU A 229 2.89 1.07 1.96
CA LEU A 229 3.85 -0.04 1.99
C LEU A 229 3.18 -1.37 2.31
N GLU A 230 2.23 -1.40 3.24
CA GLU A 230 1.41 -2.57 3.56
C GLU A 230 0.66 -3.07 2.34
N HIS A 231 0.03 -2.16 1.58
CA HIS A 231 -0.61 -2.50 0.31
C HIS A 231 0.42 -3.09 -0.68
N LEU A 232 1.55 -2.44 -0.92
CA LEU A 232 2.54 -2.95 -1.88
C LEU A 232 3.12 -4.32 -1.49
N ASN A 233 3.32 -4.57 -0.20
CA ASN A 233 3.83 -5.85 0.31
C ASN A 233 2.76 -6.95 0.31
N GLY A 234 1.55 -6.64 0.78
CA GLY A 234 0.43 -7.58 0.84
C GLY A 234 0.09 -8.15 -0.54
N PHE A 235 0.16 -7.31 -1.57
CA PHE A 235 -0.06 -7.69 -2.96
C PHE A 235 1.22 -8.12 -3.70
N LYS A 236 2.37 -8.20 -3.01
CA LYS A 236 3.68 -8.60 -3.58
C LYS A 236 4.08 -7.79 -4.82
N LEU A 237 3.74 -6.52 -4.88
CA LEU A 237 3.96 -5.65 -6.05
C LEU A 237 5.43 -5.20 -6.16
N ILE A 238 6.16 -5.22 -5.04
CA ILE A 238 7.59 -4.91 -4.95
C ILE A 238 8.41 -6.08 -4.35
N PRO A 239 9.69 -6.23 -4.73
CA PRO A 239 10.59 -7.23 -4.14
C PRO A 239 10.84 -7.01 -2.63
N ARG A 240 11.11 -8.08 -1.86
CA ARG A 240 11.41 -8.01 -0.40
C ARG A 240 12.45 -6.94 -0.08
N ARG A 241 13.56 -6.95 -0.82
CA ARG A 241 14.68 -6.01 -0.65
C ARG A 241 14.26 -4.54 -0.79
N VAL A 242 13.32 -4.25 -1.69
CA VAL A 242 12.84 -2.88 -1.95
C VAL A 242 11.92 -2.44 -0.82
N HIS A 243 11.00 -3.31 -0.41
CA HIS A 243 10.13 -3.06 0.74
C HIS A 243 10.93 -2.83 2.03
N GLN A 244 11.92 -3.68 2.33
CA GLN A 244 12.74 -3.53 3.52
C GLN A 244 13.57 -2.24 3.48
N ALA A 245 14.17 -1.91 2.33
CA ALA A 245 14.89 -0.65 2.17
C ALA A 245 13.97 0.57 2.36
N ALA A 246 12.72 0.49 1.87
CA ALA A 246 11.72 1.53 2.07
C ALA A 246 11.35 1.68 3.55
N ILE A 247 11.15 0.58 4.30
CA ILE A 247 10.87 0.64 5.75
C ILE A 247 12.03 1.28 6.51
N ILE A 248 13.27 0.87 6.22
CA ILE A 248 14.46 1.39 6.91
C ILE A 248 14.61 2.90 6.70
N LYS A 249 14.31 3.39 5.49
CA LYS A 249 14.36 4.82 5.18
C LYS A 249 13.28 5.62 5.90
N GLY A 250 12.05 5.11 5.92
CA GLY A 250 10.90 5.83 6.48
C GLY A 250 10.58 7.14 5.74
N GLY A 251 9.47 7.77 6.15
CA GLY A 251 9.11 9.11 5.70
C GLY A 251 9.00 9.27 4.17
N GLU A 252 9.43 10.43 3.68
CA GLU A 252 9.48 10.78 2.26
C GLU A 252 10.48 9.94 1.46
N GLU A 253 11.66 9.64 2.02
CA GLU A 253 12.69 8.85 1.33
C GLU A 253 12.22 7.42 1.01
N SER A 254 11.38 6.86 1.89
CA SER A 254 10.72 5.58 1.67
C SER A 254 9.86 5.59 0.40
N VAL A 255 9.00 6.61 0.28
CA VAL A 255 8.10 6.78 -0.86
C VAL A 255 8.89 7.05 -2.13
N GLU A 256 9.92 7.89 -2.06
CA GLU A 256 10.79 8.20 -3.19
C GLU A 256 11.45 6.95 -3.79
N LEU A 257 12.02 6.08 -2.94
CA LEU A 257 12.63 4.82 -3.36
C LEU A 257 11.63 3.92 -4.09
N VAL A 258 10.39 3.86 -3.59
CA VAL A 258 9.31 3.08 -4.21
C VAL A 258 8.90 3.67 -5.54
N LEU A 259 8.70 4.99 -5.62
CA LEU A 259 8.32 5.67 -6.87
C LEU A 259 9.39 5.45 -7.95
N ASP A 260 10.68 5.60 -7.61
CA ASP A 260 11.78 5.37 -8.55
C ASP A 260 11.88 3.90 -9.00
N HIS A 261 11.58 2.95 -8.10
CA HIS A 261 11.52 1.53 -8.45
C HIS A 261 10.49 1.25 -9.55
N PHE A 262 9.30 1.87 -9.48
CA PHE A 262 8.26 1.71 -10.49
C PHE A 262 8.58 2.48 -11.78
N ILE A 263 9.00 3.75 -11.66
CA ILE A 263 9.31 4.62 -12.81
C ILE A 263 10.44 4.03 -13.68
N SER A 264 11.44 3.39 -13.06
CA SER A 264 12.55 2.75 -13.78
C SER A 264 12.15 1.49 -14.55
N GLN A 265 10.96 0.91 -14.29
CA GLN A 265 10.52 -0.35 -14.90
C GLN A 265 9.51 -0.19 -16.04
N GLY A 266 9.15 1.05 -16.40
CA GLY A 266 8.30 1.32 -17.56
C GLY A 266 6.79 1.39 -17.25
N GLU A 267 6.00 1.65 -18.30
CA GLU A 267 4.60 2.06 -18.17
C GLU A 267 3.74 1.06 -17.42
N ALA A 268 3.82 -0.23 -17.77
CA ALA A 268 3.00 -1.26 -17.16
C ALA A 268 3.18 -1.34 -15.63
N ARG A 269 4.38 -1.01 -15.13
CA ARG A 269 4.67 -0.97 -13.71
C ARG A 269 4.19 0.35 -13.09
N CYS A 270 4.25 1.46 -13.82
CA CYS A 270 3.56 2.70 -13.45
C CYS A 270 2.04 2.56 -13.38
N GLU A 271 1.39 1.81 -14.27
CA GLU A 271 -0.04 1.48 -14.19
C GLU A 271 -0.35 0.66 -12.92
N THR A 272 0.53 -0.29 -12.58
CA THR A 272 0.40 -1.07 -11.34
C THR A 272 0.53 -0.17 -10.10
N LEU A 273 1.49 0.75 -10.11
CA LEU A 273 1.66 1.75 -9.05
C LEU A 273 0.44 2.66 -8.96
N TRP A 274 -0.11 3.09 -10.10
CA TRP A 274 -1.33 3.91 -10.14
C TRP A 274 -2.52 3.19 -9.52
N ASP A 275 -2.73 1.91 -9.85
CA ASP A 275 -3.76 1.08 -9.21
C ASP A 275 -3.55 1.03 -7.69
N SER A 276 -2.31 0.88 -7.21
CA SER A 276 -2.01 0.90 -5.77
C SER A 276 -2.29 2.25 -5.12
N LEU A 277 -1.88 3.35 -5.75
CA LEU A 277 -2.19 4.71 -5.30
C LEU A 277 -3.70 4.93 -5.23
N TYR A 278 -4.43 4.41 -6.22
CA TYR A 278 -5.88 4.43 -6.23
C TYR A 278 -6.47 3.65 -5.07
N SER A 279 -6.03 2.42 -4.79
CA SER A 279 -6.54 1.62 -3.67
C SER A 279 -6.34 2.29 -2.32
N VAL A 280 -5.18 2.92 -2.07
CA VAL A 280 -4.90 3.59 -0.78
C VAL A 280 -5.37 5.04 -0.70
N ARG A 281 -5.88 5.61 -1.79
CA ARG A 281 -6.15 7.06 -1.94
C ARG A 281 -6.87 7.69 -0.76
N LYS A 282 -7.87 7.01 -0.18
CA LYS A 282 -8.71 7.57 0.90
C LYS A 282 -7.97 7.74 2.23
N GLN A 283 -6.85 7.06 2.42
CA GLN A 283 -5.98 7.24 3.60
C GLN A 283 -5.17 8.53 3.50
N TYR A 284 -5.05 9.11 2.30
CA TYR A 284 -4.22 10.27 2.00
C TYR A 284 -5.07 11.36 1.35
N VAL A 285 -5.53 12.34 2.13
CA VAL A 285 -6.48 13.38 1.68
C VAL A 285 -6.02 14.10 0.40
N GLN A 286 -4.73 14.43 0.30
CA GLN A 286 -4.20 15.14 -0.86
C GLN A 286 -4.09 14.25 -2.10
N LEU A 287 -3.69 12.98 -1.93
CA LEU A 287 -3.69 11.98 -2.99
C LEU A 287 -5.11 11.76 -3.53
N TRP A 288 -6.10 11.64 -2.64
CA TRP A 288 -7.50 11.51 -3.03
C TRP A 288 -7.99 12.71 -3.86
N LYS A 289 -7.72 13.95 -3.41
CA LYS A 289 -8.08 15.17 -4.16
C LYS A 289 -7.44 15.21 -5.55
N TRP A 290 -6.17 14.81 -5.64
CA TRP A 290 -5.47 14.73 -6.91
C TRP A 290 -6.10 13.69 -7.84
N ILE A 291 -6.40 12.49 -7.34
CA ILE A 291 -7.09 11.45 -8.12
C ILE A 291 -8.47 11.91 -8.58
N GLN A 292 -9.23 12.65 -7.77
CA GLN A 292 -10.53 13.16 -8.20
C GLN A 292 -10.44 14.06 -9.44
N THR A 293 -9.33 14.76 -9.62
CA THR A 293 -9.15 15.74 -10.70
C THR A 293 -8.35 15.21 -11.89
N HIS A 294 -7.50 14.20 -11.68
CA HIS A 294 -6.59 13.65 -12.68
C HIS A 294 -6.85 12.17 -12.99
N GLY A 295 -7.85 11.55 -12.38
CA GLY A 295 -8.11 10.13 -12.56
C GLY A 295 -8.54 9.72 -13.98
N GLU A 296 -8.24 8.48 -14.35
CA GLU A 296 -8.48 7.92 -15.69
C GLU A 296 -9.97 7.91 -16.07
N ALA A 297 -10.88 7.70 -15.11
CA ALA A 297 -12.33 7.68 -15.40
C ALA A 297 -12.87 9.06 -15.75
N LEU A 298 -12.45 10.10 -15.02
CA LEU A 298 -12.83 11.48 -15.33
C LEU A 298 -12.30 11.89 -16.71
N ARG A 299 -11.05 11.54 -17.01
CA ARG A 299 -10.42 11.84 -18.30
C ARG A 299 -11.12 11.15 -19.45
N ALA A 300 -11.35 9.84 -19.33
CA ALA A 300 -12.06 9.06 -20.34
C ALA A 300 -13.45 9.63 -20.68
N ILE A 301 -14.20 10.07 -19.67
CA ILE A 301 -15.52 10.69 -19.88
C ILE A 301 -15.39 12.06 -20.56
N ARG A 302 -14.40 12.88 -20.18
CA ARG A 302 -14.16 14.19 -20.81
C ARG A 302 -13.75 14.04 -22.28
N ASP A 303 -12.83 13.12 -22.57
CA ASP A 303 -12.30 12.90 -23.91
C ASP A 303 -13.37 12.38 -24.87
N LYS A 304 -14.37 11.65 -24.34
CA LYS A 304 -15.50 11.12 -25.10
C LYS A 304 -16.83 11.81 -24.83
N GLU A 305 -16.82 13.02 -24.30
CA GLU A 305 -18.04 13.72 -23.91
C GLU A 305 -19.02 13.91 -25.08
N SER A 306 -18.54 14.39 -26.22
CA SER A 306 -19.38 14.63 -27.42
C SER A 306 -19.98 13.32 -27.95
N ASP A 307 -19.18 12.25 -27.97
CA ASP A 307 -19.61 10.93 -28.43
C ASP A 307 -20.64 10.32 -27.46
N LEU A 308 -20.43 10.44 -26.15
CA LEU A 308 -21.36 9.99 -25.12
C LEU A 308 -22.72 10.70 -25.22
N LYS A 309 -22.71 12.02 -25.40
CA LYS A 309 -23.93 12.80 -25.67
C LYS A 309 -24.65 12.26 -26.90
N LEU A 310 -23.94 11.94 -27.98
CA LEU A 310 -24.54 11.43 -29.21
C LEU A 310 -25.09 9.99 -29.08
N TRP A 311 -24.38 9.10 -28.38
CA TRP A 311 -24.79 7.71 -28.22
C TRP A 311 -25.99 7.55 -27.28
N ILE A 312 -25.97 8.24 -26.14
CA ILE A 312 -26.97 8.06 -25.08
C ILE A 312 -28.24 8.86 -25.35
N ALA A 313 -28.13 10.03 -26.00
CA ALA A 313 -29.28 10.92 -26.24
C ALA A 313 -30.43 10.28 -27.03
N ARG A 314 -30.18 9.20 -27.77
CA ARG A 314 -31.23 8.46 -28.49
C ARG A 314 -32.27 7.87 -27.55
N ASP A 315 -31.84 7.33 -26.42
CA ASP A 315 -32.72 6.86 -25.36
C ASP A 315 -31.99 6.85 -24.00
N PRO A 316 -31.96 7.99 -23.28
CA PRO A 316 -31.26 8.08 -22.00
C PRO A 316 -31.94 7.28 -20.88
N LYS A 317 -33.15 6.74 -21.10
CA LYS A 317 -33.95 6.07 -20.05
C LYS A 317 -33.28 4.82 -19.51
N HIS A 318 -32.61 4.05 -20.37
CA HIS A 318 -31.88 2.84 -19.93
C HIS A 318 -30.80 3.20 -18.90
N LEU A 319 -29.99 4.21 -19.19
CA LEU A 319 -28.97 4.70 -18.26
C LEU A 319 -29.60 5.32 -17.01
N LEU A 320 -30.63 6.16 -17.15
CA LEU A 320 -31.29 6.83 -16.03
C LEU A 320 -31.90 5.83 -15.03
N LEU A 321 -32.58 4.79 -15.52
CA LEU A 321 -33.13 3.71 -14.70
C LEU A 321 -32.03 2.88 -14.03
N GLN A 322 -30.93 2.62 -14.74
CA GLN A 322 -29.77 1.93 -14.15
C GLN A 322 -29.14 2.74 -13.02
N LEU A 323 -28.97 4.05 -13.20
CA LEU A 323 -28.41 4.94 -12.17
C LEU A 323 -29.32 5.04 -10.94
N MET A 324 -30.64 5.17 -11.16
CA MET A 324 -31.62 5.23 -10.08
C MET A 324 -31.69 3.91 -9.29
N SER A 325 -31.84 2.77 -9.99
CA SER A 325 -31.96 1.46 -9.34
C SER A 325 -30.74 1.06 -8.51
N ARG A 326 -29.57 1.63 -8.85
CA ARG A 326 -28.30 1.44 -8.14
C ARG A 326 -28.03 2.50 -7.07
N GLY A 327 -28.94 3.46 -6.87
CA GLY A 327 -28.78 4.56 -5.91
C GLY A 327 -27.58 5.46 -6.22
N ARG A 328 -27.24 5.63 -7.51
CA ARG A 328 -26.08 6.44 -7.95
C ARG A 328 -26.40 7.91 -8.17
N ILE A 329 -27.68 8.22 -8.27
CA ILE A 329 -28.19 9.59 -8.39
C ILE A 329 -29.28 9.83 -7.35
N PRO A 330 -29.41 11.07 -6.84
CA PRO A 330 -30.47 11.43 -5.91
C PRO A 330 -31.82 11.53 -6.63
N ASN A 331 -32.93 11.45 -5.86
CA ASN A 331 -34.28 11.43 -6.41
C ASN A 331 -34.64 12.76 -7.11
N GLU A 332 -34.10 13.88 -6.64
CA GLU A 332 -34.27 15.20 -7.24
C GLU A 332 -33.72 15.20 -8.67
N LEU A 333 -32.47 14.76 -8.85
CA LEU A 333 -31.84 14.67 -10.17
C LEU A 333 -32.57 13.69 -11.09
N PHE A 334 -33.05 12.56 -10.56
CA PHE A 334 -33.84 11.61 -11.35
C PHE A 334 -35.12 12.26 -11.90
N THR A 335 -35.83 13.01 -11.06
CA THR A 335 -37.08 13.68 -11.43
C THR A 335 -36.84 14.75 -12.49
N GLU A 336 -35.78 15.55 -12.31
CA GLU A 336 -35.33 16.55 -13.27
C GLU A 336 -34.97 15.90 -14.62
N ALA A 337 -34.06 14.92 -14.61
CA ALA A 337 -33.62 14.23 -15.82
C ALA A 337 -34.76 13.54 -16.58
N LYS A 338 -35.75 12.98 -15.86
CA LYS A 338 -36.95 12.36 -16.45
C LYS A 338 -37.88 13.39 -17.12
N GLY A 339 -37.88 14.64 -16.64
CA GLY A 339 -38.69 15.74 -17.17
C GLY A 339 -38.12 16.37 -18.44
N ILE A 340 -36.83 16.16 -18.73
CA ILE A 340 -36.17 16.72 -19.91
C ILE A 340 -36.62 15.97 -21.18
N ARG A 341 -37.05 16.73 -22.19
CA ARG A 341 -37.49 16.18 -23.48
C ARG A 341 -36.35 15.95 -24.46
N ASP A 342 -35.30 16.78 -24.38
CA ASP A 342 -34.12 16.65 -25.23
C ASP A 342 -33.14 15.63 -24.62
N GLY A 343 -32.89 14.54 -25.35
CA GLY A 343 -31.99 13.49 -24.88
C GLY A 343 -30.54 13.96 -24.72
N VAL A 344 -30.09 14.96 -25.48
CA VAL A 344 -28.75 15.55 -25.38
C VAL A 344 -28.64 16.33 -24.07
N GLU A 345 -29.63 17.19 -23.78
CA GLU A 345 -29.69 17.96 -22.53
C GLU A 345 -29.79 17.04 -21.31
N CYS A 346 -30.60 15.98 -21.39
CA CYS A 346 -30.72 14.96 -20.35
C CYS A 346 -29.38 14.24 -20.10
N THR A 347 -28.71 13.84 -21.17
CA THR A 347 -27.40 13.18 -21.08
C THR A 347 -26.35 14.14 -20.51
N GLU A 348 -26.34 15.39 -20.95
CA GLU A 348 -25.43 16.42 -20.46
C GLU A 348 -25.58 16.67 -18.95
N LEU A 349 -26.83 16.80 -18.46
CA LEU A 349 -27.11 16.91 -17.03
C LEU A 349 -26.50 15.74 -16.25
N LEU A 350 -26.71 14.51 -16.72
CA LEU A 350 -26.16 13.30 -16.09
C LEU A 350 -24.62 13.31 -16.12
N LEU A 351 -23.99 13.60 -17.27
CA LEU A 351 -22.53 13.65 -17.37
C LEU A 351 -21.92 14.71 -16.45
N ASN A 352 -22.50 15.92 -16.41
CA ASN A 352 -22.02 17.01 -15.56
C ASN A 352 -22.10 16.66 -14.08
N PHE A 353 -23.20 16.02 -13.64
CA PHE A 353 -23.37 15.57 -12.25
C PHE A 353 -22.21 14.69 -11.75
N PHE A 354 -21.72 13.77 -12.58
CA PHE A 354 -20.59 12.89 -12.23
C PHE A 354 -19.23 13.57 -12.42
N LYS A 355 -19.04 14.36 -13.49
CA LYS A 355 -17.79 15.10 -13.74
C LYS A 355 -17.46 16.07 -12.61
N GLU A 356 -18.46 16.79 -12.09
CA GLU A 356 -18.28 17.76 -11.00
C GLU A 356 -17.89 17.11 -9.67
N ARG A 357 -18.29 15.85 -9.45
CA ARG A 357 -17.95 15.08 -8.24
C ARG A 357 -16.59 14.39 -8.32
N GLY A 358 -16.02 14.29 -9.51
CA GLY A 358 -14.66 13.80 -9.74
C GLY A 358 -14.60 12.35 -10.18
N ASN A 359 -13.37 11.83 -10.22
CA ASN A 359 -13.04 10.53 -10.79
C ASN A 359 -13.81 9.34 -10.18
N ASP A 360 -14.04 9.29 -8.87
CA ASP A 360 -14.72 8.14 -8.26
C ASP A 360 -16.19 8.05 -8.71
N ASP A 361 -16.85 9.20 -8.83
CA ASP A 361 -18.21 9.28 -9.35
C ASP A 361 -18.25 9.03 -10.87
N CYS A 362 -17.27 9.53 -11.62
CA CYS A 362 -17.08 9.15 -13.02
C CYS A 362 -16.90 7.63 -13.21
N LEU A 363 -16.18 6.96 -12.31
CA LEU A 363 -16.03 5.50 -12.36
C LEU A 363 -17.36 4.78 -12.09
N LYS A 364 -18.19 5.27 -11.17
CA LYS A 364 -19.56 4.75 -10.97
C LYS A 364 -20.40 4.88 -12.24
N LEU A 365 -20.29 6.00 -12.95
CA LEU A 365 -20.96 6.21 -14.22
C LEU A 365 -20.44 5.24 -15.29
N LEU A 366 -19.13 5.00 -15.41
CA LEU A 366 -18.57 4.01 -16.35
C LEU A 366 -19.12 2.60 -16.10
N PHE A 367 -19.25 2.17 -14.84
CA PHE A 367 -19.87 0.88 -14.54
C PHE A 367 -21.36 0.84 -14.89
N ALA A 368 -22.09 1.94 -14.69
CA ALA A 368 -23.48 2.03 -15.12
C ALA A 368 -23.61 1.95 -16.65
N LEU A 369 -22.76 2.67 -17.38
CA LEU A 369 -22.65 2.62 -18.84
C LEU A 369 -22.33 1.21 -19.34
N GLN A 370 -21.42 0.52 -18.67
CA GLN A 370 -21.05 -0.85 -19.00
C GLN A 370 -22.20 -1.85 -18.78
N ALA A 371 -23.07 -1.60 -17.80
CA ALA A 371 -24.26 -2.42 -17.59
C ALA A 371 -25.32 -2.24 -18.70
N VAL A 372 -25.38 -1.06 -19.32
CA VAL A 372 -26.32 -0.74 -20.41
C VAL A 372 -25.67 -0.77 -21.79
N GLN A 373 -24.42 -1.24 -21.90
CA GLN A 373 -23.62 -1.17 -23.13
C GLN A 373 -24.28 -1.81 -24.36
N ASN A 374 -25.12 -2.84 -24.18
CA ASN A 374 -25.77 -3.51 -25.30
C ASN A 374 -26.89 -2.67 -25.93
N GLU A 375 -27.38 -1.65 -25.23
CA GLU A 375 -28.38 -0.70 -25.74
C GLU A 375 -27.73 0.37 -26.64
N TYR A 376 -26.40 0.54 -26.57
CA TYR A 376 -25.67 1.60 -27.25
C TYR A 376 -24.41 1.03 -27.96
N PRO A 377 -24.45 0.74 -29.28
CA PRO A 377 -23.34 0.10 -29.99
C PRO A 377 -22.00 0.85 -29.89
N GLY A 378 -22.00 2.18 -30.07
CA GLY A 378 -20.78 3.00 -29.99
C GLY A 378 -20.18 3.02 -28.57
N LEU A 379 -21.05 2.98 -27.55
CA LEU A 379 -20.62 2.89 -26.15
C LEU A 379 -19.90 1.57 -25.88
N LYS A 380 -20.42 0.45 -26.40
CA LYS A 380 -19.83 -0.88 -26.22
C LYS A 380 -18.43 -0.98 -26.81
N GLU A 381 -18.23 -0.45 -28.01
CA GLU A 381 -16.93 -0.43 -28.68
C GLU A 381 -15.92 0.38 -27.87
N TRP A 382 -16.29 1.60 -27.48
CA TRP A 382 -15.43 2.47 -26.69
C TRP A 382 -15.06 1.88 -25.33
N LEU A 383 -16.04 1.38 -24.56
CA LEU A 383 -15.78 0.75 -23.26
C LEU A 383 -14.86 -0.47 -23.38
N GLY A 384 -14.91 -1.19 -24.50
CA GLY A 384 -14.02 -2.31 -24.79
C GLY A 384 -12.55 -1.91 -24.99
N GLY A 385 -12.30 -0.66 -25.41
CA GLY A 385 -10.97 -0.09 -25.60
C GLY A 385 -10.35 0.52 -24.34
N LEU A 386 -11.11 0.67 -23.25
CA LEU A 386 -10.60 1.25 -22.00
C LEU A 386 -9.82 0.21 -21.18
N ASP A 387 -8.51 0.16 -21.37
CA ASP A 387 -7.64 -0.81 -20.68
C ASP A 387 -7.71 -0.71 -19.14
N PHE A 388 -7.76 0.52 -18.59
CA PHE A 388 -7.92 0.72 -17.15
C PHE A 388 -9.27 0.19 -16.64
N LEU A 389 -10.34 0.41 -17.41
CA LEU A 389 -11.66 -0.10 -17.05
C LEU A 389 -11.65 -1.62 -17.11
N ARG A 390 -10.89 -2.26 -18.01
CA ARG A 390 -10.70 -3.72 -18.04
C ARG A 390 -9.89 -4.21 -16.84
N ARG A 391 -8.80 -3.54 -16.45
CA ARG A 391 -8.00 -3.84 -15.24
C ARG A 391 -8.87 -3.77 -13.98
N LEU A 392 -9.62 -2.68 -13.82
CA LEU A 392 -10.58 -2.50 -12.75
C LEU A 392 -11.75 -3.48 -12.87
N SER A 393 -12.22 -3.76 -14.09
CA SER A 393 -13.35 -4.66 -14.35
C SER A 393 -13.06 -6.08 -13.91
N ASN A 394 -11.80 -6.54 -14.02
CA ASN A 394 -11.32 -7.81 -13.48
C ASN A 394 -11.27 -7.87 -11.96
N LYS A 395 -11.33 -6.71 -11.30
CA LYS A 395 -11.61 -6.60 -9.88
C LYS A 395 -13.10 -6.33 -9.62
N SER A 396 -13.87 -5.82 -10.60
CA SER A 396 -15.22 -5.25 -10.47
C SER A 396 -16.42 -6.19 -10.40
N PRO A 397 -17.66 -5.72 -10.12
CA PRO A 397 -18.81 -6.59 -10.00
C PRO A 397 -19.20 -7.16 -11.38
N LEU A 398 -18.61 -6.70 -12.47
CA LEU A 398 -18.75 -7.32 -13.79
C LEU A 398 -17.96 -8.63 -13.91
N VAL A 399 -16.96 -8.87 -13.05
CA VAL A 399 -16.44 -10.23 -12.83
C VAL A 399 -17.53 -11.15 -12.31
N LEU A 400 -18.48 -10.65 -11.52
CA LEU A 400 -19.63 -11.45 -11.08
C LEU A 400 -20.47 -11.92 -12.26
N ASN A 401 -20.50 -11.18 -13.38
CA ASN A 401 -21.19 -11.62 -14.60
C ASN A 401 -20.46 -12.78 -15.31
N LYS A 402 -19.16 -13.00 -15.03
CA LYS A 402 -18.41 -14.15 -15.55
C LYS A 402 -18.73 -15.44 -14.77
N TYR A 403 -19.16 -15.30 -13.52
CA TYR A 403 -19.50 -16.42 -12.65
C TYR A 403 -20.99 -16.73 -12.69
N ASN A 404 -21.33 -18.00 -12.77
CA ASN A 404 -22.72 -18.42 -12.62
C ASN A 404 -23.16 -18.26 -11.14
N ASP A 405 -24.46 -18.17 -10.92
CA ASP A 405 -25.03 -17.94 -9.57
C ASP A 405 -24.63 -19.03 -8.55
N PHE A 406 -24.32 -20.24 -9.01
CA PHE A 406 -23.85 -21.32 -8.14
C PHE A 406 -22.46 -21.00 -7.57
N VAL A 407 -21.51 -20.60 -8.42
CA VAL A 407 -20.16 -20.22 -8.00
C VAL A 407 -20.19 -18.98 -7.11
N LEU A 408 -21.03 -17.99 -7.43
CA LEU A 408 -21.18 -16.79 -6.60
C LEU A 408 -21.71 -17.13 -5.20
N ARG A 409 -22.66 -18.06 -5.12
CA ARG A 409 -23.25 -18.52 -3.85
C ARG A 409 -22.20 -19.25 -3.01
N ASP A 410 -21.43 -20.13 -3.63
CA ASP A 410 -20.39 -20.89 -2.96
C ASP A 410 -19.26 -19.98 -2.44
N LYS A 411 -18.84 -19.00 -3.25
CA LYS A 411 -17.84 -17.98 -2.85
C LYS A 411 -18.24 -17.20 -1.60
N ILE A 412 -19.53 -16.92 -1.35
CA ILE A 412 -19.95 -16.20 -0.13
C ILE A 412 -19.51 -16.98 1.10
N ARG A 413 -19.70 -18.31 1.10
CA ARG A 413 -19.32 -19.16 2.24
C ARG A 413 -17.81 -19.14 2.45
N PHE A 414 -17.03 -19.28 1.38
CA PHE A 414 -15.57 -19.28 1.43
C PHE A 414 -14.98 -17.92 1.81
N LYS A 415 -15.69 -16.82 1.52
CA LYS A 415 -15.28 -15.45 1.82
C LYS A 415 -15.88 -14.88 3.11
N THR A 416 -16.63 -15.67 3.88
CA THR A 416 -17.27 -15.20 5.13
C THR A 416 -16.24 -14.61 6.10
N ARG A 417 -15.04 -15.20 6.20
CA ARG A 417 -13.99 -14.71 7.10
C ARG A 417 -13.40 -13.38 6.63
N GLU A 418 -13.14 -13.24 5.33
CA GLU A 418 -12.67 -11.97 4.77
C GLU A 418 -13.74 -10.88 4.84
N LEU A 419 -15.02 -11.23 4.68
CA LEU A 419 -16.15 -10.31 4.89
C LEU A 419 -16.24 -9.83 6.34
N LEU A 420 -16.04 -10.73 7.30
CA LEU A 420 -16.00 -10.40 8.73
C LEU A 420 -14.91 -9.37 9.03
N VAL A 421 -13.71 -9.60 8.50
CA VAL A 421 -12.57 -8.68 8.66
C VAL A 421 -12.87 -7.35 7.98
N ALA A 422 -13.45 -7.38 6.78
CA ALA A 422 -13.65 -6.18 5.97
C ALA A 422 -14.72 -5.23 6.50
N LEU A 423 -15.76 -5.75 7.17
CA LEU A 423 -16.90 -4.95 7.63
C LEU A 423 -16.66 -4.22 8.98
N ARG A 424 -15.46 -4.36 9.58
CA ARG A 424 -14.96 -3.56 10.73
C ARG A 424 -15.95 -3.37 11.87
N ASP A 425 -16.66 -4.44 12.22
CA ASP A 425 -17.70 -4.50 13.25
C ASP A 425 -18.93 -3.58 13.06
N ASP A 426 -18.99 -2.70 12.05
CA ASP A 426 -20.15 -1.86 11.72
C ASP A 426 -20.87 -2.34 10.47
N LEU A 427 -22.02 -3.01 10.66
CA LEU A 427 -22.86 -3.50 9.56
C LEU A 427 -23.84 -2.44 9.02
N THR A 428 -23.89 -1.24 9.60
CA THR A 428 -24.97 -0.27 9.32
C THR A 428 -25.01 0.19 7.85
N PRO A 429 -23.89 0.62 7.23
CA PRO A 429 -23.88 0.93 5.80
C PRO A 429 -24.33 -0.22 4.91
N LEU A 430 -23.89 -1.45 5.22
CA LEU A 430 -24.26 -2.64 4.48
C LEU A 430 -25.75 -2.96 4.62
N LEU A 431 -26.28 -2.99 5.85
CA LEU A 431 -27.69 -3.29 6.10
C LEU A 431 -28.61 -2.27 5.41
N SER A 432 -28.25 -0.99 5.42
CA SER A 432 -28.98 0.05 4.69
C SER A 432 -29.01 -0.22 3.19
N GLN A 433 -27.88 -0.58 2.58
CA GLN A 433 -27.82 -0.94 1.15
C GLN A 433 -28.63 -2.21 0.84
N LEU A 434 -28.56 -3.24 1.68
CA LEU A 434 -29.31 -4.48 1.48
C LEU A 434 -30.82 -4.27 1.63
N GLN A 435 -31.23 -3.33 2.47
CA GLN A 435 -32.63 -2.92 2.62
C GLN A 435 -33.13 -2.13 1.40
N ILE A 436 -32.37 -1.11 0.96
CA ILE A 436 -32.69 -0.30 -0.23
C ILE A 436 -32.84 -1.19 -1.48
N ARG A 437 -31.98 -2.21 -1.61
CA ARG A 437 -32.01 -3.16 -2.73
C ARG A 437 -33.05 -4.28 -2.57
N ASN A 438 -33.85 -4.26 -1.51
CA ASN A 438 -34.83 -5.29 -1.17
C ASN A 438 -34.23 -6.72 -1.09
N ILE A 439 -32.94 -6.81 -0.76
CA ILE A 439 -32.24 -8.08 -0.55
C ILE A 439 -32.66 -8.66 0.79
N LEU A 440 -32.61 -7.84 1.84
CA LEU A 440 -33.11 -8.12 3.19
C LEU A 440 -34.39 -7.31 3.46
N THR A 441 -35.31 -7.87 4.24
CA THR A 441 -36.51 -7.14 4.72
C THR A 441 -36.19 -6.41 6.01
N ASP A 442 -37.01 -5.43 6.38
CA ASP A 442 -36.88 -4.67 7.63
C ASP A 442 -36.78 -5.59 8.87
N ASN A 443 -37.56 -6.68 8.88
CA ASN A 443 -37.52 -7.67 9.95
C ASN A 443 -36.17 -8.42 10.01
N SER A 444 -35.62 -8.78 8.85
CA SER A 444 -34.29 -9.41 8.76
C SER A 444 -33.18 -8.44 9.19
N VAL A 445 -33.26 -7.17 8.79
CA VAL A 445 -32.30 -6.14 9.20
C VAL A 445 -32.35 -5.91 10.71
N ARG A 446 -33.55 -5.84 11.30
CA ARG A 446 -33.72 -5.70 12.75
C ARG A 446 -33.13 -6.89 13.51
N ALA A 447 -33.39 -8.11 13.04
CA ALA A 447 -32.84 -9.33 13.63
C ALA A 447 -31.29 -9.33 13.62
N VAL A 448 -30.66 -8.87 12.53
CA VAL A 448 -29.20 -8.75 12.45
C VAL A 448 -28.68 -7.70 13.43
N LYS A 449 -29.32 -6.54 13.54
CA LYS A 449 -28.92 -5.49 14.51
C LYS A 449 -29.05 -5.96 15.96
N GLU A 450 -30.13 -6.66 16.28
CA GLU A 450 -30.33 -7.26 17.62
C GLU A 450 -29.26 -8.33 17.90
N MET A 451 -28.91 -9.14 16.91
CA MET A 451 -27.85 -10.13 17.04
C MET A 451 -26.48 -9.48 17.27
N GLN A 452 -26.19 -8.38 16.56
CA GLN A 452 -24.95 -7.61 16.73
C GLN A 452 -24.85 -7.06 18.15
N ALA A 453 -25.95 -6.49 18.68
CA ALA A 453 -26.00 -5.96 20.03
C ALA A 453 -25.84 -7.03 21.13
N ARG A 454 -26.38 -8.24 20.91
CA ARG A 454 -26.35 -9.32 21.92
C ARG A 454 -25.13 -10.23 21.85
N GLN A 455 -24.63 -10.48 20.65
CA GLN A 455 -23.69 -11.57 20.36
C GLN A 455 -22.46 -11.13 19.57
N GLY A 456 -22.32 -9.83 19.29
CA GLY A 456 -21.18 -9.27 18.57
C GLY A 456 -21.34 -9.31 17.05
N SER A 457 -20.47 -8.56 16.36
CA SER A 457 -20.55 -8.38 14.91
C SER A 457 -20.27 -9.66 14.13
N GLU A 458 -19.48 -10.58 14.70
CA GLU A 458 -19.14 -11.83 14.04
C GLU A 458 -20.39 -12.69 13.77
N LYS A 459 -21.15 -12.96 14.84
CA LYS A 459 -22.39 -13.75 14.74
C LYS A 459 -23.46 -13.03 13.92
N ALA A 460 -23.54 -11.71 14.03
CA ALA A 460 -24.45 -10.91 13.23
C ALA A 460 -24.15 -11.00 11.72
N THR A 461 -22.87 -10.93 11.35
CA THR A 461 -22.43 -11.06 9.95
C THR A 461 -22.71 -12.46 9.41
N GLN A 462 -22.42 -13.51 10.19
CA GLN A 462 -22.73 -14.89 9.82
C GLN A 462 -24.25 -15.05 9.58
N HIS A 463 -25.07 -14.55 10.51
CA HIS A 463 -26.53 -14.62 10.37
C HIS A 463 -27.05 -13.81 9.18
N MET A 464 -26.50 -12.63 8.92
CA MET A 464 -26.82 -11.84 7.73
C MET A 464 -26.51 -12.61 6.45
N VAL A 465 -25.34 -13.26 6.37
CA VAL A 465 -24.95 -14.09 5.23
C VAL A 465 -25.92 -15.25 5.04
N GLU A 466 -26.33 -15.94 6.10
CA GLU A 466 -27.34 -17.01 6.04
C GLU A 466 -28.67 -16.51 5.48
N LEU A 467 -29.14 -15.35 5.95
CA LEU A 467 -30.38 -14.73 5.48
C LEU A 467 -30.32 -14.38 4.00
N VAL A 468 -29.19 -13.83 3.53
CA VAL A 468 -28.97 -13.56 2.10
C VAL A 468 -29.00 -14.87 1.29
N MET A 469 -28.33 -15.91 1.78
CA MET A 469 -28.23 -17.20 1.12
C MET A 469 -29.55 -17.96 1.03
N ALA A 470 -30.49 -17.69 1.94
CA ALA A 470 -31.84 -18.25 1.95
C ALA A 470 -32.78 -17.60 0.92
N ARG A 471 -32.49 -16.38 0.46
CA ARG A 471 -33.38 -15.60 -0.42
C ARG A 471 -33.27 -15.94 -1.91
N GLY A 472 -32.39 -16.86 -2.30
CA GLY A 472 -32.28 -17.39 -3.66
C GLY A 472 -31.21 -16.74 -4.54
N ARG A 473 -30.99 -17.33 -5.73
CA ARG A 473 -29.85 -17.06 -6.64
C ARG A 473 -29.74 -15.60 -7.12
N PRO A 474 -30.81 -14.92 -7.57
CA PRO A 474 -30.69 -13.54 -8.07
C PRO A 474 -30.19 -12.54 -7.01
N ARG A 475 -30.50 -12.79 -5.73
CA ARG A 475 -30.15 -11.91 -4.61
C ARG A 475 -28.72 -12.08 -4.13
N VAL A 476 -28.10 -13.24 -4.39
CA VAL A 476 -26.67 -13.50 -4.12
C VAL A 476 -25.80 -12.58 -4.97
N LYS A 477 -26.11 -12.44 -6.25
CA LYS A 477 -25.39 -11.52 -7.15
C LYS A 477 -25.57 -10.07 -6.70
N GLN A 478 -26.80 -9.67 -6.38
CA GLN A 478 -27.08 -8.33 -5.87
C GLN A 478 -26.41 -8.04 -4.52
N PHE A 479 -26.20 -9.05 -3.68
CA PHE A 479 -25.43 -8.93 -2.44
C PHE A 479 -23.95 -8.65 -2.73
N TRP A 480 -23.34 -9.39 -3.64
CA TRP A 480 -21.97 -9.13 -4.08
C TRP A 480 -21.81 -7.74 -4.72
N GLU A 481 -22.79 -7.31 -5.50
CA GLU A 481 -22.83 -5.95 -6.04
C GLU A 481 -23.00 -4.91 -4.93
N ALA A 482 -23.80 -5.16 -3.89
CA ALA A 482 -23.94 -4.26 -2.75
C ALA A 482 -22.62 -4.13 -1.96
N LEU A 483 -21.93 -5.25 -1.71
CA LEU A 483 -20.60 -5.26 -1.12
C LEU A 483 -19.59 -4.52 -2.00
N TRP A 484 -19.66 -4.72 -3.32
CA TRP A 484 -18.84 -3.97 -4.26
C TRP A 484 -19.11 -2.47 -4.14
N ASP A 485 -20.38 -2.08 -4.08
CA ASP A 485 -20.75 -0.67 -4.01
C ASP A 485 -20.32 0.00 -2.70
N LEU A 486 -20.01 -0.79 -1.67
CA LEU A 486 -19.59 -0.37 -0.34
C LEU A 486 -18.08 -0.40 -0.09
N ARG A 487 -17.24 -0.76 -1.07
CA ARG A 487 -15.76 -0.62 -0.91
C ARG A 487 -15.33 0.79 -0.53
N GLU A 488 -16.15 1.79 -0.88
CA GLU A 488 -15.92 3.16 -0.46
C GLU A 488 -16.05 3.38 1.04
N SER A 489 -16.94 2.64 1.71
CA SER A 489 -17.19 2.68 3.16
C SER A 489 -16.35 1.64 3.91
N TYR A 490 -15.96 0.55 3.23
CA TYR A 490 -15.14 -0.52 3.77
C TYR A 490 -13.98 -0.82 2.80
N PRO A 491 -12.82 -0.14 2.94
CA PRO A 491 -11.68 -0.31 2.03
C PRO A 491 -11.21 -1.76 1.94
N ASP A 492 -11.29 -2.49 3.05
CA ASP A 492 -10.85 -3.88 3.15
C ASP A 492 -11.73 -4.86 2.35
N LEU A 493 -12.90 -4.43 1.85
CA LEU A 493 -13.68 -5.22 0.91
C LEU A 493 -12.93 -5.46 -0.40
N GLU A 494 -11.92 -4.65 -0.74
CA GLU A 494 -11.11 -4.86 -1.93
C GLU A 494 -10.39 -6.22 -1.93
N TYR A 495 -9.91 -6.66 -0.76
CA TYR A 495 -9.30 -7.99 -0.58
C TYR A 495 -10.29 -9.15 -0.77
N VAL A 496 -11.58 -8.90 -0.51
CA VAL A 496 -12.64 -9.91 -0.74
C VAL A 496 -12.78 -10.20 -2.23
N PHE A 497 -12.62 -9.17 -3.08
CA PHE A 497 -12.78 -9.25 -4.53
C PHE A 497 -11.51 -9.65 -5.29
N GLU A 498 -10.34 -9.53 -4.69
CA GLU A 498 -9.03 -9.74 -5.35
C GLU A 498 -8.79 -11.18 -5.84
N LYS A 499 -9.50 -12.17 -5.29
CA LYS A 499 -9.41 -13.61 -5.67
C LYS A 499 -10.75 -14.18 -6.15
N PHE A 500 -11.55 -13.34 -6.82
CA PHE A 500 -12.75 -13.81 -7.51
C PHE A 500 -12.37 -14.62 -8.74
#